data_AF-A0A961CDV6-F1
#
_entry.id   AF-A0A961CDV6-F1
#
_cell.length_a   1.000
_cell.length_b   1.000
_cell.length_c   1.000
_cell.angle_alpha   90.00
_cell.angle_beta   90.00
_cell.angle_gamma   90.00
#
_symmetry.space_group_name_H-M   'P 1'
#
loop_
_entity.id
_entity.type
_entity.pdbx_description
1 polymer ?
#
loop_
_entity_poly.entity_id
_entity_poly.type
_entity_poly.pdbx_seq_one_letter_code
_entity_poly.pdbx_strand_id
1 'polypeptide(L)' 'VGEPQPDRPFVGHLTLARLRRTRRCSLLGAPVAATFAVDEVALVRSTTDPDGAVYDTVAVQRLRG' A
#
# COMPACT_ATOMS: atom_id res chain seq x y z
N VAL A 1 9.41 -6.24 -15.73
CA VAL A 1 9.14 -4.97 -15.01
C VAL A 1 7.95 -4.33 -15.70
N GLY A 2 6.93 -3.90 -14.95
CA GLY A 2 5.69 -3.37 -15.56
C GLY A 2 5.89 -2.00 -16.20
N GLU A 3 4.95 -1.60 -17.06
CA GLU A 3 4.92 -0.27 -17.67
C GLU A 3 4.76 0.84 -16.61
N PRO A 4 5.44 2.00 -16.76
CA PRO A 4 5.21 3.16 -15.91
C PRO A 4 3.73 3.55 -15.89
N GLN A 5 3.19 3.80 -14.70
CA GLN A 5 1.81 4.29 -14.58
C GLN A 5 1.74 5.69 -15.20
N PRO A 6 0.62 6.05 -15.85
CA PRO A 6 0.40 7.41 -16.34
C PRO A 6 0.52 8.42 -15.21
N ASP A 7 1.05 9.60 -15.53
CA ASP A 7 1.31 10.64 -14.56
C ASP A 7 -0.01 11.11 -13.93
N ARG A 8 -0.15 10.90 -12.63
CA ARG A 8 -1.34 11.25 -11.85
C ARG A 8 -0.89 11.86 -10.53
N PRO A 9 -1.59 12.87 -10.00
CA PRO A 9 -1.27 13.43 -8.70
C PRO A 9 -1.19 12.34 -7.63
N PHE A 10 -0.17 12.44 -6.77
CA PHE A 10 -0.02 11.52 -5.65
C PHE A 10 -1.11 11.78 -4.60
N VAL A 11 -1.85 10.73 -4.25
CA VAL A 11 -2.83 10.74 -3.15
C VAL A 11 -2.37 9.71 -2.13
N GLY A 12 -1.83 10.17 -1.00
CA GLY A 12 -1.40 9.29 0.09
C GLY A 12 -2.59 8.53 0.67
N HIS A 13 -2.55 7.20 0.62
CA HIS A 13 -3.61 6.33 1.14
C HIS A 13 -3.04 4.98 1.57
N LEU A 14 -3.75 4.30 2.46
CA LEU A 14 -3.50 2.90 2.83
C LEU A 14 -4.64 2.05 2.30
N THR A 15 -4.31 1.02 1.51
CA THR A 15 -5.32 0.07 1.02
C THR A 15 -5.75 -0.86 2.14
N LEU A 16 -7.01 -0.75 2.59
CA LEU A 16 -7.55 -1.63 3.64
C LEU A 16 -8.11 -2.95 3.09
N ALA A 17 -8.73 -2.91 1.91
CA ALA A 17 -9.31 -4.09 1.27
C ALA A 17 -9.43 -3.90 -0.25
N ARG A 18 -9.48 -5.02 -0.99
CA ARG A 18 -9.82 -5.06 -2.42
C ARG A 18 -11.00 -6.03 -2.62
N LEU A 19 -12.12 -5.53 -3.14
CA LEU A 19 -13.33 -6.33 -3.32
C LEU A 19 -13.36 -6.94 -4.73
N ARG A 20 -13.57 -8.26 -4.85
CA ARG A 20 -13.48 -8.94 -6.15
C ARG A 20 -14.73 -8.85 -7.04
N ARG A 21 -15.96 -8.61 -6.52
CA ARG A 21 -17.21 -8.48 -7.32
C ARG A 21 -18.35 -7.82 -6.50
N THR A 22 -18.25 -6.51 -6.24
CA THR A 22 -19.21 -5.69 -5.46
C THR A 22 -19.99 -6.44 -4.37
N ARG A 23 -19.48 -6.41 -3.14
CA ARG A 23 -20.22 -6.87 -1.96
C ARG A 23 -20.10 -5.81 -0.89
N ARG A 24 -21.24 -5.48 -0.28
CA ARG A 24 -21.41 -4.49 0.78
C ARG A 24 -20.20 -4.52 1.72
N CYS A 25 -19.53 -3.38 1.88
CA CYS A 25 -18.41 -3.25 2.80
C CYS A 25 -18.93 -2.63 4.09
N SER A 26 -18.93 -3.38 5.18
CA SER A 26 -19.39 -2.91 6.49
C SER A 26 -18.51 -1.82 7.10
N LEU A 27 -17.33 -1.57 6.51
CA LEU A 27 -16.38 -0.55 6.96
C LEU A 27 -16.67 0.84 6.38
N LEU A 28 -17.64 0.98 5.48
CA LEU A 28 -18.00 2.30 4.94
C LEU A 28 -18.51 3.20 6.06
N GLY A 29 -17.89 4.36 6.23
CA GLY A 29 -18.22 5.32 7.29
C GLY A 29 -17.62 5.00 8.66
N ALA A 30 -16.87 3.88 8.80
CA ALA A 30 -16.14 3.60 10.03
C ALA A 30 -15.00 4.63 10.19
N PRO A 31 -14.90 5.33 11.33
CA PRO A 31 -13.82 6.28 11.55
C PRO A 31 -12.49 5.52 11.70
N VAL A 32 -11.46 6.00 11.01
CA VAL A 32 -10.09 5.52 11.17
C VAL A 32 -9.22 6.72 11.51
N ALA A 33 -8.62 6.68 12.70
CA ALA A 33 -7.69 7.70 13.15
C ALA A 33 -6.46 7.01 13.72
N ALA A 34 -5.30 7.27 13.11
CA ALA A 34 -4.01 6.79 13.59
C ALA A 34 -2.94 7.79 13.19
N THR A 35 -1.91 7.92 14.02
CA THR A 35 -0.73 8.74 13.74
C THR A 35 0.49 7.99 14.23
N PHE A 36 1.56 8.04 13.44
CA PHE A 36 2.82 7.40 13.74
C PHE A 36 3.96 8.22 13.12
N ALA A 37 5.14 8.11 13.72
CA ALA A 37 6.35 8.67 13.14
C ALA A 37 6.80 7.81 11.95
N VAL A 38 7.33 8.44 10.91
CA VAL A 38 7.89 7.76 9.74
C VAL A 38 9.38 8.03 9.70
N ASP A 39 10.18 6.99 9.98
CA ASP A 39 11.63 7.11 10.07
C ASP A 39 12.34 6.60 8.81
N GLU A 40 11.66 5.83 7.97
CA GLU A 40 12.24 5.17 6.80
C GLU A 40 11.25 4.90 5.67
N VAL A 41 11.81 4.73 4.46
CA VAL A 41 11.12 4.31 3.24
C VAL A 41 11.80 3.05 2.72
N ALA A 42 11.02 2.00 2.46
CA ALA A 42 11.53 0.74 1.93
C ALA A 42 11.32 0.63 0.42
N LEU A 43 12.32 0.11 -0.29
CA LEU A 43 12.13 -0.48 -1.61
C LEU A 43 11.68 -1.94 -1.41
N VAL A 44 10.58 -2.31 -2.05
CA VAL A 44 9.92 -3.60 -1.85
C VAL A 44 9.81 -4.36 -3.18
N ARG A 45 10.09 -5.66 -3.13
CA ARG A 45 9.77 -6.60 -4.21
C ARG A 45 8.44 -7.26 -3.90
N SER A 46 7.51 -7.24 -4.87
CA SER A 46 6.25 -7.97 -4.80
C SER A 46 6.33 -9.20 -5.69
N THR A 47 6.08 -10.38 -5.13
CA THR A 47 5.96 -11.64 -5.87
C THR A 47 4.51 -12.13 -5.77
N THR A 48 3.92 -12.53 -6.89
CA THR A 48 2.57 -13.12 -6.89
C THR A 48 2.67 -14.60 -6.52
N ASP A 49 1.94 -14.97 -5.49
CA ASP A 49 1.75 -16.33 -4.99
C ASP A 49 0.27 -16.74 -5.16
N PRO A 50 -0.07 -18.04 -5.20
CA PRO A 50 -1.47 -18.49 -5.23
C PRO A 50 -2.38 -17.86 -4.16
N ASP A 51 -1.85 -17.57 -2.97
CA ASP A 51 -2.62 -17.00 -1.86
C ASP A 51 -2.63 -15.46 -1.83
N GLY A 52 -1.84 -14.80 -2.67
CA GLY A 52 -1.78 -13.34 -2.73
C GLY A 52 -0.40 -12.79 -3.08
N ALA A 53 -0.17 -11.52 -2.77
CA ALA A 53 1.15 -10.92 -2.94
C ALA A 53 2.01 -11.16 -1.70
N VAL A 54 3.24 -11.62 -1.90
CA VAL A 54 4.29 -11.69 -0.88
C VAL A 54 5.28 -10.53 -1.12
N TYR A 55 5.67 -9.85 -0.05
CA TYR A 55 6.49 -8.65 -0.10
C TYR A 55 7.82 -8.86 0.63
N ASP A 56 8.93 -8.65 -0.09
CA ASP A 56 10.28 -8.67 0.48
C ASP A 56 10.88 -7.25 0.47
N THR A 57 11.45 -6.84 1.61
CA THR A 57 12.21 -5.59 1.68
C THR A 57 13.57 -5.80 1.03
N VAL A 58 13.89 -5.05 -0.02
CA VAL A 58 15.16 -5.17 -0.74
C VAL A 58 16.16 -4.08 -0.39
N ALA A 59 15.69 -2.92 0.07
CA ALA A 59 16.52 -1.83 0.58
C ALA A 59 15.68 -0.91 1.48
N VAL A 60 16.36 -0.14 2.32
CA VAL A 60 15.75 0.84 3.21
C VAL A 60 16.51 2.16 3.11
N GLN A 61 15.77 3.25 3.00
CA GLN A 61 16.27 4.62 3.08
C GLN A 61 15.72 5.27 4.35
N ARG A 62 16.60 5.66 5.27
CA ARG A 62 16.20 6.46 6.43
C ARG A 62 15.86 7.89 6.01
N LEU A 63 14.78 8.41 6.56
CA LEU A 63 14.40 9.81 6.41
C LEU A 63 15.24 10.64 7.38
N ARG A 64 15.82 11.73 6.89
CA ARG A 64 16.42 12.76 7.73
C ARG A 64 15.32 13.81 7.95
N GLY A 65 14.94 14.01 9.20
CA GLY A 65 14.00 15.04 9.59
C GLY A 65 14.50 16.45 9.34
#